data_AF-A0AAD3D7Y4-F1
#
_entry.id   AF-A0AAD3D7Y4-F1
#
_cell.length_a   1.000
_cell.length_b   1.000
_cell.length_c   1.000
_cell.angle_alpha   90.00
_cell.angle_beta   90.00
_cell.angle_gamma   90.00
#
_symmetry.space_group_name_H-M   'P 1'
#
loop_
_entity.id
_entity.type
_entity.pdbx_description
1 polymer ?
#
loop_
_entity_poly.entity_id
_entity_poly.type
_entity_poly.pdbx_seq_one_letter_code
_entity_poly.pdbx_strand_id
1 'polypeptide(L)'
;MLSIQQIQEKLKEAEQTLKQVKKNAKAFHISHRLSLANALAARGNISAAKHIRMRLKREEQRDVARASRYMLNKISSGATTKVQVTDHQGNIREYTAKDDVERLIIHENERKYHQTEGGTEFLQREFLEKLGKYGEGPEVDNVLDGSFEFPPDTSEAMKDFIRYCKRVDNLPAPDLKALFLLISKLGKSGKKRPTVPINIWVIIKQVSKMIMSAQSYICARKYLLSQDILRNVGENVSI
;
A
#
# COMPACT_ATOMS: atom_id res chain seq x y z
N MET A 1 29.65 9.22 54.34
CA MET A 1 30.32 8.89 53.06
C MET A 1 30.45 7.37 52.97
N LEU A 2 30.26 6.78 51.80
CA LEU A 2 30.56 5.35 51.61
C LEU A 2 32.07 5.13 51.75
N SER A 3 32.46 4.01 52.35
CA SER A 3 33.87 3.62 52.42
C SER A 3 34.38 3.26 51.02
N ILE A 4 35.69 3.38 50.80
CA ILE A 4 36.32 3.03 49.51
C ILE A 4 36.02 1.57 49.12
N GLN A 5 36.01 0.65 50.10
CA GLN A 5 35.65 -0.76 49.88
C GLN A 5 34.20 -0.92 49.41
N GLN A 6 33.26 -0.20 50.03
CA GLN A 6 31.85 -0.25 49.61
C GLN A 6 31.64 0.32 48.21
N ILE A 7 32.46 1.31 47.79
CA ILE A 7 32.42 1.85 46.43
C ILE A 7 32.91 0.80 45.41
N GLN A 8 33.99 0.08 45.74
CA GLN A 8 34.54 -0.98 44.88
C GLN A 8 33.56 -2.15 44.71
N GLU A 9 32.88 -2.56 45.79
CA GLU A 9 31.83 -3.59 45.71
C GLU A 9 30.67 -3.15 44.82
N LYS A 10 30.17 -1.92 44.99
CA LYS A 10 29.09 -1.39 44.14
C LYS A 10 29.48 -1.30 42.66
N LEU A 11 30.73 -0.93 42.37
CA LEU A 11 31.24 -0.94 40.99
C LEU A 11 31.22 -2.35 40.40
N LYS A 12 31.71 -3.33 41.16
CA LYS A 12 31.73 -4.73 40.74
C LYS A 12 30.31 -5.29 40.52
N GLU A 13 29.37 -4.97 41.40
CA GLU A 13 27.96 -5.32 41.25
C GLU A 13 27.33 -4.66 40.01
N ALA A 14 27.60 -3.39 39.77
CA ALA A 14 27.10 -2.66 38.61
C ALA A 14 27.64 -3.24 37.29
N GLU A 15 28.91 -3.60 37.23
CA GLU A 15 29.53 -4.26 36.08
C GLU A 15 28.92 -5.64 35.80
N GLN A 16 28.70 -6.43 36.84
CA GLN A 16 28.03 -7.74 36.73
C GLN A 16 26.61 -7.57 36.17
N THR A 17 25.86 -6.64 36.76
CA THR A 17 24.50 -6.30 36.33
C THR A 17 24.47 -5.87 34.86
N LEU A 18 25.39 -4.98 34.45
CA LEU A 18 25.52 -4.54 33.07
C LEU A 18 25.81 -5.71 32.12
N LYS A 19 26.69 -6.64 32.51
CA LYS A 19 27.01 -7.84 31.73
C LYS A 19 25.79 -8.75 31.56
N GLN A 20 25.02 -8.96 32.62
CA GLN A 20 23.77 -9.72 32.56
C GLN A 20 22.71 -9.01 31.69
N VAL A 21 22.59 -7.68 31.81
CA VAL A 21 21.68 -6.89 30.98
C VAL A 21 22.04 -6.96 29.50
N LYS A 22 23.32 -6.84 29.15
CA LYS A 22 23.79 -6.98 27.77
C LYS A 22 23.48 -8.38 27.21
N LYS A 23 23.71 -9.43 28.00
CA LYS A 23 23.41 -10.82 27.60
C LYS A 23 21.90 -11.01 27.34
N ASN A 24 21.06 -10.42 28.18
CA ASN A 24 19.61 -10.55 28.13
C ASN A 24 18.90 -9.42 27.37
N ALA A 25 19.63 -8.54 26.69
CA ALA A 25 19.10 -7.31 26.10
C ALA A 25 17.92 -7.55 25.15
N LYS A 26 17.99 -8.63 24.35
CA LYS A 26 16.90 -9.02 23.45
C LYS A 26 15.64 -9.42 24.21
N ALA A 27 15.78 -10.18 25.30
CA ALA A 27 14.66 -10.61 26.13
C ALA A 27 14.01 -9.41 26.84
N PHE A 28 14.82 -8.50 27.40
CA PHE A 28 14.32 -7.26 27.99
C PHE A 28 13.63 -6.35 26.99
N HIS A 29 14.14 -6.27 25.76
CA HIS A 29 13.49 -5.52 24.70
C HIS A 29 12.12 -6.12 24.34
N ILE A 30 11.99 -7.45 24.29
CA ILE A 30 10.71 -8.12 24.02
C ILE A 30 9.73 -7.92 25.18
N SER A 31 10.16 -8.11 26.43
CA SER A 31 9.30 -7.96 27.60
C SER A 31 8.79 -6.51 27.75
N HIS A 32 9.66 -5.52 27.53
CA HIS A 32 9.29 -4.11 27.53
C HIS A 32 8.23 -3.80 26.45
N ARG A 33 8.38 -4.36 25.24
CA ARG A 33 7.41 -4.17 24.16
C ARG A 33 6.05 -4.80 24.46
N LEU A 34 6.03 -5.95 25.12
CA LEU A 34 4.80 -6.59 25.59
C LEU A 34 4.11 -5.75 26.66
N SER A 35 4.87 -5.32 27.68
CA SER A 35 4.38 -4.43 28.74
C SER A 35 3.77 -3.14 28.17
N LEU A 36 4.48 -2.47 27.25
CA LEU A 36 4.00 -1.26 26.59
C LEU A 36 2.77 -1.50 25.71
N ALA A 37 2.69 -2.64 25.02
CA ALA A 37 1.53 -2.98 24.21
C ALA A 37 0.29 -3.23 25.08
N ASN A 38 0.47 -3.87 26.24
CA ASN A 38 -0.61 -4.09 27.20
C ASN A 38 -1.07 -2.77 27.84
N ALA A 39 -0.14 -1.89 28.22
CA ALA A 39 -0.46 -0.58 28.76
C ALA A 39 -1.21 0.32 27.74
N LEU A 40 -0.85 0.24 26.45
CA LEU A 40 -1.55 0.97 25.40
C LEU A 40 -2.93 0.39 25.10
N ALA A 41 -3.06 -0.95 25.11
CA ALA A 41 -4.35 -1.60 24.95
C ALA A 41 -5.32 -1.21 26.08
N ALA A 42 -4.81 -1.08 27.31
CA ALA A 42 -5.58 -0.60 28.46
C ALA A 42 -6.04 0.87 28.30
N ARG A 43 -5.34 1.69 27.51
CA ARG A 43 -5.73 3.08 27.19
C ARG A 43 -6.76 3.20 26.05
N GLY A 44 -7.06 2.11 25.34
CA GLY A 44 -8.19 2.02 24.41
C GLY A 44 -7.87 2.14 22.90
N ASN A 45 -8.89 1.78 22.10
CA ASN A 45 -8.99 1.72 20.62
C ASN A 45 -8.31 0.55 19.87
N ILE A 46 -7.26 -0.07 20.39
CA ILE A 46 -6.49 -1.09 19.64
C ILE A 46 -6.08 -2.25 20.55
N SER A 47 -6.31 -3.49 20.09
CA SER A 47 -5.85 -4.70 20.80
C SER A 47 -4.31 -4.73 20.95
N ALA A 48 -3.81 -5.26 22.08
CA ALA A 48 -2.38 -5.46 22.34
C ALA A 48 -1.68 -6.21 21.19
N ALA A 49 -2.32 -7.22 20.61
CA ALA A 49 -1.78 -7.96 19.47
C ALA A 49 -1.58 -7.09 18.22
N LYS A 50 -2.45 -6.11 17.98
CA LYS A 50 -2.33 -5.15 16.88
C LYS A 50 -1.20 -4.15 17.15
N HIS A 51 -1.05 -3.68 18.39
CA HIS A 51 0.11 -2.86 18.78
C HIS A 51 1.46 -3.58 18.59
N ILE A 52 1.55 -4.86 18.97
CA ILE A 52 2.75 -5.68 18.78
C ILE A 52 3.08 -5.82 17.29
N ARG A 53 2.08 -6.18 16.47
CA ARG A 53 2.24 -6.30 15.01
C ARG A 53 2.71 -4.99 14.37
N MET A 54 2.08 -3.86 14.71
CA MET A 54 2.49 -2.54 14.19
C MET A 54 3.91 -2.16 14.60
N ARG A 55 4.34 -2.50 15.82
CA ARG A 55 5.71 -2.25 16.27
C ARG A 55 6.72 -3.14 15.55
N LEU A 56 6.43 -4.44 15.41
CA LEU A 56 7.28 -5.36 14.65
C LEU A 56 7.44 -4.90 13.20
N LYS A 57 6.34 -4.46 12.57
CA LYS A 57 6.37 -3.96 11.19
C LYS A 57 7.23 -2.71 11.04
N ARG A 58 7.17 -1.78 12.00
CA ARG A 58 8.02 -0.58 12.01
C ARG A 58 9.51 -0.91 12.15
N GLU A 59 9.88 -1.88 12.99
CA GLU A 59 11.29 -2.29 13.09
C GLU A 59 11.76 -2.97 11.80
N GLU A 60 10.95 -3.86 11.23
CA GLU A 60 11.25 -4.47 9.92
C GLU A 60 11.45 -3.41 8.84
N GLN A 61 10.59 -2.38 8.79
CA GLN A 61 10.75 -1.26 7.86
C GLN A 61 12.04 -0.47 8.09
N ARG A 62 12.46 -0.27 9.34
CA ARG A 62 13.74 0.39 9.67
C ARG A 62 14.93 -0.44 9.23
N ASP A 63 14.89 -1.76 9.43
CA ASP A 63 15.93 -2.67 8.98
C ASP A 63 16.05 -2.68 7.46
N VAL A 64 14.92 -2.81 6.76
CA VAL A 64 14.87 -2.73 5.29
C VAL A 64 15.41 -1.38 4.81
N ALA A 65 14.99 -0.26 5.41
CA ALA A 65 15.48 1.06 5.04
C ALA A 65 16.99 1.21 5.27
N ARG A 66 17.53 0.69 6.37
CA ARG A 66 18.99 0.65 6.63
C ARG A 66 19.72 -0.19 5.58
N ALA A 67 19.23 -1.39 5.29
CA ALA A 67 19.79 -2.27 4.27
C ALA A 67 19.74 -1.61 2.89
N SER A 68 18.62 -1.00 2.51
CA SER A 68 18.50 -0.25 1.25
C SER A 68 19.50 0.91 1.17
N ARG A 69 19.67 1.69 2.25
CA ARG A 69 20.67 2.76 2.29
C ARG A 69 22.08 2.24 2.14
N TYR A 70 22.40 1.11 2.79
CA TYR A 70 23.69 0.45 2.69
C TYR A 70 23.94 -0.04 1.26
N MET A 71 23.02 -0.81 0.68
CA MET A 71 23.13 -1.34 -0.69
C MET A 71 23.23 -0.25 -1.75
N LEU A 72 22.54 0.87 -1.56
CA LEU A 72 22.57 2.01 -2.48
C LEU A 72 23.76 2.96 -2.24
N ASN A 73 24.66 2.65 -1.29
CA ASN A 73 25.72 3.55 -0.82
C ASN A 73 25.21 4.96 -0.41
N LYS A 74 23.92 5.08 -0.08
CA LYS A 74 23.27 6.32 0.38
C LYS A 74 23.48 6.56 1.88
N ILE A 75 24.56 6.03 2.45
CA ILE A 75 24.93 6.22 3.86
C ILE A 75 25.39 7.67 4.09
N SER A 76 25.95 8.29 3.05
CA SER A 76 26.25 9.71 3.00
C SER A 76 25.28 10.39 2.03
N SER A 77 24.08 10.75 2.49
CA SER A 77 23.32 11.77 1.77
C SER A 77 23.95 13.10 2.13
N GLY A 78 24.87 13.59 1.29
CA GLY A 78 25.25 15.00 1.32
C GLY A 78 24.01 15.87 1.08
N ALA A 79 24.03 17.09 1.60
CA ALA A 79 23.07 18.10 1.17
C ALA A 79 23.25 18.35 -0.34
N THR A 80 22.17 18.67 -1.05
CA THR A 80 22.24 19.09 -2.45
C THR A 80 23.06 20.38 -2.53
N THR A 81 24.31 20.29 -2.97
CA THR A 81 25.20 21.46 -3.05
C THR A 81 24.89 22.32 -4.27
N LYS A 82 24.37 21.72 -5.35
CA LYS A 82 24.23 22.36 -6.67
C LYS A 82 23.02 21.81 -7.43
N VAL A 83 22.35 22.67 -8.19
CA VAL A 83 21.25 22.32 -9.10
C VAL A 83 21.57 22.87 -10.49
N GLN A 84 21.39 22.04 -11.52
CA GLN A 84 21.57 22.42 -12.92
C GLN A 84 20.21 22.49 -13.61
N VAL A 85 19.94 23.60 -14.29
CA VAL A 85 18.71 23.82 -15.06
C VAL A 85 19.10 24.06 -16.51
N THR A 86 18.43 23.36 -17.42
CA THR A 86 18.59 23.54 -18.86
C THR A 86 17.59 24.58 -19.35
N ASP A 87 18.08 25.68 -19.91
CA ASP A 87 17.25 26.70 -20.55
C ASP A 87 16.62 26.17 -21.84
N HIS A 88 15.59 26.86 -22.34
CA HIS A 88 14.95 26.57 -23.64
C HIS A 88 15.90 26.57 -24.84
N GLN A 89 17.06 27.24 -24.72
CA GLN A 89 18.11 27.26 -25.74
C GLN A 89 19.12 26.10 -25.60
N GLY A 90 18.92 25.18 -24.66
CA GLY A 90 19.80 24.04 -24.40
C GLY A 90 21.02 24.34 -23.53
N ASN A 91 21.17 25.59 -23.06
CA ASN A 91 22.27 25.98 -22.19
C ASN A 91 22.02 25.52 -20.74
N ILE A 92 23.06 25.00 -20.09
CA ILE A 92 22.99 24.53 -18.70
C ILE A 92 23.45 25.65 -17.77
N ARG A 93 22.59 26.07 -16.85
CA ARG A 93 22.93 27.01 -15.76
C ARG A 93 23.02 26.27 -14.43
N GLU A 94 24.08 26.58 -13.67
CA GLU A 94 24.33 25.98 -12.37
C GLU A 94 24.02 26.96 -11.23
N TYR A 95 23.25 26.50 -10.26
CA TYR A 95 22.86 27.26 -9.07
C TYR A 95 23.44 26.58 -7.83
N THR A 96 24.13 27.36 -6.99
CA THR A 96 24.78 26.89 -5.75
C THR A 96 24.24 27.58 -4.50
N ALA A 97 23.61 28.76 -4.63
CA ALA A 97 23.03 29.46 -3.49
C ALA A 97 21.77 28.75 -2.98
N LYS A 98 21.62 28.69 -1.65
CA LYS A 98 20.53 27.97 -0.99
C LYS A 98 19.15 28.41 -1.48
N ASP A 99 18.89 29.71 -1.48
CA ASP A 99 17.57 30.25 -1.83
C ASP A 99 17.21 29.98 -3.30
N ASP A 100 18.20 29.92 -4.18
CA ASP A 100 18.01 29.58 -5.60
C ASP A 100 17.69 28.10 -5.76
N VAL A 101 18.46 27.24 -5.09
CA VAL A 101 18.28 25.78 -5.10
C VAL A 101 16.90 25.40 -4.57
N GLU A 102 16.46 25.98 -3.45
CA GLU A 102 15.15 25.69 -2.87
C GLU A 102 14.01 26.13 -3.79
N ARG A 103 14.07 27.36 -4.32
CA ARG A 103 13.04 27.87 -5.26
C ARG A 103 12.94 27.02 -6.52
N LEU A 104 14.08 26.64 -7.11
CA LEU A 104 14.10 25.81 -8.31
C LEU A 104 13.55 24.41 -8.06
N ILE A 105 13.91 23.79 -6.92
CA ILE A 105 13.39 22.47 -6.55
C ILE A 105 11.87 22.52 -6.33
N ILE A 106 11.37 23.55 -5.64
CA ILE A 106 9.93 23.72 -5.42
C ILE A 106 9.22 23.86 -6.75
N HIS A 107 9.68 24.78 -7.61
CA HIS A 107 9.09 25.02 -8.92
C HIS A 107 9.08 23.75 -9.80
N GLU A 108 10.20 23.01 -9.82
CA GLU A 108 10.30 21.75 -10.58
C GLU A 108 9.39 20.65 -10.02
N ASN A 109 9.25 20.58 -8.70
CA ASN A 109 8.34 19.64 -8.07
C ASN A 109 6.89 20.00 -8.40
N GLU A 110 6.50 21.26 -8.25
CA GLU A 110 5.18 21.75 -8.66
C GLU A 110 4.91 21.39 -10.12
N ARG A 111 5.82 21.72 -11.04
CA ARG A 111 5.67 21.37 -12.46
C ARG A 111 5.48 19.86 -12.67
N LYS A 112 6.25 19.01 -11.98
CA LYS A 112 6.14 17.55 -12.08
C LYS A 112 4.82 17.03 -11.53
N TYR A 113 4.36 17.55 -10.39
CA TYR A 113 3.11 17.12 -9.78
C TYR A 113 1.88 17.63 -10.54
N HIS A 114 1.99 18.78 -11.20
CA HIS A 114 0.93 19.37 -12.02
C HIS A 114 1.02 18.97 -13.51
N GLN A 115 1.89 18.03 -13.88
CA GLN A 115 2.10 17.66 -15.30
C GLN A 115 0.83 17.16 -15.99
N THR A 116 -0.07 16.53 -15.25
CA THR A 116 -1.33 15.97 -15.77
C THR A 116 -2.49 16.95 -15.71
N GLU A 117 -2.33 18.09 -15.04
CA GLU A 117 -3.39 19.08 -14.88
C GLU A 117 -3.59 19.84 -16.19
N GLY A 118 -4.85 19.93 -16.64
CA GLY A 118 -5.23 20.68 -17.85
C GLY A 118 -4.84 20.05 -19.19
N GLY A 119 -3.96 19.04 -19.21
CA GLY A 119 -3.49 18.40 -20.44
C GLY A 119 -4.04 16.99 -20.71
N THR A 120 -4.78 16.39 -19.78
CA THR A 120 -5.27 15.01 -19.94
C THR A 120 -6.60 15.00 -20.70
N GLU A 121 -6.64 14.37 -21.87
CA GLU A 121 -7.85 14.24 -22.71
C GLU A 121 -9.04 13.59 -21.99
N PHE A 122 -8.80 12.65 -21.07
CA PHE A 122 -9.86 12.05 -20.22
C PHE A 122 -10.62 13.05 -19.35
N LEU A 123 -10.02 14.20 -19.05
CA LEU A 123 -10.64 15.24 -18.23
C LEU A 123 -11.32 16.32 -19.08
N GLN A 124 -11.27 16.21 -20.42
CA GLN A 124 -12.06 17.05 -21.30
C GLN A 124 -13.54 16.68 -21.19
N ARG A 125 -14.41 17.67 -21.41
CA ARG A 125 -15.85 17.53 -21.19
C ARG A 125 -16.45 16.40 -22.03
N GLU A 126 -16.01 16.28 -23.27
CA GLU A 126 -16.46 15.31 -24.26
C GLU A 126 -16.21 13.87 -23.78
N PHE A 127 -15.05 13.63 -23.17
CA PHE A 127 -14.71 12.32 -22.60
C PHE A 127 -15.37 12.08 -21.25
N LEU A 128 -15.52 13.10 -20.41
CA LEU A 128 -16.21 12.99 -19.13
C LEU A 128 -17.70 12.65 -19.30
N GLU A 129 -18.37 13.21 -20.32
CA GLU A 129 -19.76 12.90 -20.62
C GLU A 129 -19.94 11.46 -21.13
N LYS A 130 -18.99 10.95 -21.92
CA LYS A 130 -19.03 9.60 -22.52
C LYS A 130 -18.58 8.49 -21.56
N LEU A 131 -17.45 8.70 -20.86
CA LEU A 131 -16.79 7.68 -20.05
C LEU A 131 -16.98 7.87 -18.53
N GLY A 132 -17.42 9.05 -18.09
CA GLY A 132 -17.50 9.38 -16.67
C GLY A 132 -16.13 9.63 -16.05
N LYS A 133 -16.12 10.12 -14.81
CA LYS A 133 -14.87 10.49 -14.12
C LYS A 133 -14.08 9.26 -13.67
N TYR A 134 -14.76 8.16 -13.41
CA TYR A 134 -14.23 6.90 -12.88
C TYR A 134 -14.55 5.69 -13.77
N GLY A 135 -15.00 5.90 -15.01
CA GLY A 135 -15.40 4.80 -15.91
C GLY A 135 -16.84 4.33 -15.69
N GLU A 136 -17.74 5.21 -15.27
CA GLU A 136 -19.17 4.98 -15.03
C GLU A 136 -20.08 5.57 -16.12
N GLY A 137 -19.49 6.09 -17.19
CA GLY A 137 -20.23 6.73 -18.28
C GLY A 137 -20.99 5.76 -19.19
N PRO A 138 -21.93 6.27 -20.01
CA PRO A 138 -22.81 5.46 -20.85
C PRO A 138 -22.07 4.71 -21.97
N GLU A 139 -20.90 5.17 -22.41
CA GLU A 139 -20.17 4.58 -23.55
C GLU A 139 -19.01 3.67 -23.12
N VAL A 140 -18.89 3.36 -21.82
CA VAL A 140 -17.81 2.51 -21.30
C VAL A 140 -17.88 1.09 -21.87
N ASP A 141 -19.08 0.55 -22.05
CA ASP A 141 -19.27 -0.77 -22.66
C ASP A 141 -18.81 -0.79 -24.13
N ASN A 142 -19.01 0.30 -24.87
CA ASN A 142 -18.53 0.44 -26.24
C ASN A 142 -16.99 0.44 -26.33
N VAL A 143 -16.31 1.00 -25.32
CA VAL A 143 -14.84 0.90 -25.21
C VAL A 143 -14.41 -0.55 -25.02
N LEU A 144 -15.09 -1.28 -24.15
CA LEU A 144 -14.77 -2.68 -23.88
C LEU A 144 -15.05 -3.58 -25.07
N ASP A 145 -16.07 -3.29 -25.86
CA ASP A 145 -16.42 -4.04 -27.07
C ASP A 145 -15.59 -3.59 -28.30
N GLY A 146 -14.90 -2.45 -28.19
CA GLY A 146 -14.06 -1.89 -29.26
C GLY A 146 -14.84 -1.15 -30.34
N SER A 147 -16.10 -0.79 -30.09
CA SER A 147 -16.99 -0.02 -30.96
C SER A 147 -17.08 1.46 -30.60
N PHE A 148 -16.21 1.94 -29.70
CA PHE A 148 -16.24 3.33 -29.22
C PHE A 148 -15.99 4.35 -30.34
N GLU A 149 -16.88 5.34 -30.44
CA GLU A 149 -16.76 6.45 -31.37
C GLU A 149 -15.98 7.61 -30.74
N PHE A 150 -14.81 7.87 -31.31
CA PHE A 150 -13.91 8.92 -30.83
C PHE A 150 -14.45 10.31 -31.17
N PRO A 151 -14.44 11.25 -30.21
CA PRO A 151 -14.69 12.67 -30.48
C PRO A 151 -13.72 13.22 -31.54
N PRO A 152 -14.13 14.26 -32.31
CA PRO A 152 -13.22 14.97 -33.20
C PRO A 152 -12.05 15.55 -32.39
N ASP A 153 -10.86 15.61 -32.99
CA ASP A 153 -9.62 16.10 -32.38
C ASP A 153 -9.00 15.24 -31.25
N THR A 154 -9.44 14.00 -31.07
CA THR A 154 -8.76 13.05 -30.16
C THR A 154 -7.34 12.74 -30.63
N SER A 155 -6.35 12.79 -29.72
CA SER A 155 -4.96 12.45 -30.08
C SER A 155 -4.79 10.97 -30.40
N GLU A 156 -3.76 10.65 -31.19
CA GLU A 156 -3.52 9.26 -31.57
C GLU A 156 -3.15 8.39 -30.37
N ALA A 157 -2.40 8.93 -29.42
CA ALA A 157 -2.04 8.22 -28.18
C ALA A 157 -3.27 7.85 -27.34
N MET A 158 -4.29 8.71 -27.33
CA MET A 158 -5.55 8.45 -26.63
C MET A 158 -6.37 7.37 -27.34
N LYS A 159 -6.42 7.40 -28.67
CA LYS A 159 -7.08 6.35 -29.46
C LYS A 159 -6.43 5.00 -29.23
N ASP A 160 -5.11 4.94 -29.26
CA ASP A 160 -4.35 3.72 -28.99
C ASP A 160 -4.66 3.17 -27.59
N PHE A 161 -4.64 4.04 -26.57
CA PHE A 161 -4.98 3.64 -25.21
C PHE A 161 -6.38 3.02 -25.11
N ILE A 162 -7.40 3.69 -25.66
CA ILE A 162 -8.79 3.19 -25.63
C ILE A 162 -8.91 1.86 -26.39
N ARG A 163 -8.22 1.70 -27.53
CA ARG A 163 -8.20 0.42 -28.27
C ARG A 163 -7.59 -0.71 -27.43
N TYR A 164 -6.55 -0.43 -26.63
CA TYR A 164 -5.98 -1.41 -25.71
C TYR A 164 -6.90 -1.78 -24.55
N CYS A 165 -7.91 -0.96 -24.23
CA CYS A 165 -8.92 -1.29 -23.22
C CYS A 165 -9.95 -2.31 -23.71
N LYS A 166 -9.99 -2.64 -25.00
CA LYS A 166 -10.89 -3.66 -25.55
C LYS A 166 -10.73 -4.98 -24.80
N ARG A 167 -11.85 -5.56 -24.37
CA ARG A 167 -11.88 -6.89 -23.77
C ARG A 167 -11.37 -7.91 -24.79
N VAL A 168 -10.55 -8.85 -24.32
CA VAL A 168 -10.13 -9.97 -25.16
C VAL A 168 -11.35 -10.86 -25.41
N ASP A 169 -11.74 -10.99 -26.68
CA ASP A 169 -12.96 -11.68 -27.12
C ASP A 169 -13.00 -13.17 -26.72
N ASN A 170 -11.85 -13.76 -26.33
CA ASN A 170 -11.71 -15.14 -25.88
C ASN A 170 -10.65 -15.27 -24.78
N LEU A 171 -10.95 -14.78 -23.57
CA LEU A 171 -10.23 -15.25 -22.39
C LEU A 171 -10.57 -16.74 -22.21
N PRO A 172 -9.61 -17.68 -22.31
CA PRO A 172 -9.90 -19.06 -21.94
C PRO A 172 -10.45 -19.03 -20.52
N ALA A 173 -11.63 -19.63 -20.32
CA ALA A 173 -12.24 -19.69 -18.99
C ALA A 173 -11.14 -20.15 -18.03
N PRO A 174 -10.85 -19.38 -16.96
CA PRO A 174 -9.82 -19.79 -16.03
C PRO A 174 -10.25 -21.17 -15.54
N ASP A 175 -9.42 -22.19 -15.80
CA ASP A 175 -9.73 -23.53 -15.36
C ASP A 175 -9.76 -23.50 -13.84
N LEU A 176 -10.95 -23.34 -13.28
CA LEU A 176 -11.18 -23.20 -11.85
C LEU A 176 -10.72 -24.48 -11.14
N LYS A 177 -10.73 -25.64 -11.82
CA LYS A 177 -10.15 -26.87 -11.29
C LYS A 177 -8.63 -26.76 -11.24
N ALA A 178 -7.95 -26.30 -12.29
CA ALA A 178 -6.50 -26.09 -12.25
C ALA A 178 -6.09 -25.03 -11.22
N LEU A 179 -6.83 -23.93 -11.09
CA LEU A 179 -6.57 -22.88 -10.10
C LEU A 179 -6.79 -23.41 -8.67
N PHE A 180 -7.86 -24.17 -8.44
CA PHE A 180 -8.13 -24.81 -7.15
C PHE A 180 -7.10 -25.90 -6.83
N LEU A 181 -6.65 -26.66 -7.83
CA LEU A 181 -5.59 -27.66 -7.68
C LEU A 181 -4.24 -26.99 -7.35
N LEU A 182 -3.94 -25.85 -7.97
CA LEU A 182 -2.75 -25.06 -7.69
C LEU A 182 -2.81 -24.47 -6.28
N ILE A 183 -3.93 -23.86 -5.89
CA ILE A 183 -4.15 -23.30 -4.55
C ILE A 183 -4.09 -24.39 -3.48
N SER A 184 -4.68 -25.56 -3.72
CA SER A 184 -4.64 -26.69 -2.78
C SER A 184 -3.25 -27.34 -2.70
N LYS A 185 -2.47 -27.38 -3.79
CA LYS A 185 -1.05 -27.77 -3.76
C LYS A 185 -0.19 -26.75 -3.00
N LEU A 186 -0.46 -25.45 -3.18
CA LEU A 186 0.23 -24.35 -2.48
C LEU A 186 -0.15 -24.26 -0.99
N GLY A 187 -1.36 -24.68 -0.61
CA GLY A 187 -1.82 -24.73 0.78
C GLY A 187 -1.27 -25.90 1.59
N LYS A 188 -0.84 -26.98 0.92
CA LYS A 188 -0.27 -28.19 1.56
C LYS A 188 1.24 -28.12 1.75
N SER A 189 1.95 -27.29 0.99
CA SER A 189 3.40 -27.10 1.14
C SER A 189 3.70 -25.95 2.11
N GLY A 190 3.82 -26.28 3.41
CA GLY A 190 4.29 -25.35 4.45
C GLY A 190 5.74 -24.87 4.30
N LYS A 191 6.31 -24.80 3.08
CA LYS A 191 7.68 -24.37 2.81
C LYS A 191 7.76 -23.49 1.56
N LYS A 192 8.16 -22.23 1.80
CA LYS A 192 8.60 -21.15 0.88
C LYS A 192 7.66 -20.83 -0.31
N ARG A 193 7.19 -19.58 -0.34
CA ARG A 193 6.44 -19.01 -1.47
C ARG A 193 7.28 -19.11 -2.75
N PRO A 194 6.83 -19.78 -3.82
CA PRO A 194 7.52 -19.72 -5.10
C PRO A 194 7.33 -18.33 -5.72
N THR A 195 8.38 -17.83 -6.36
CA THR A 195 8.36 -16.60 -7.17
C THR A 195 7.52 -16.82 -8.42
N VAL A 196 6.23 -16.49 -8.35
CA VAL A 196 5.35 -16.38 -9.52
C VAL A 196 5.34 -14.92 -10.02
N PRO A 197 5.20 -14.71 -11.35
CA PRO A 197 5.12 -13.37 -11.93
C PRO A 197 3.97 -12.57 -11.30
N ILE A 198 4.23 -11.28 -11.05
CA ILE A 198 3.40 -10.35 -10.26
C ILE A 198 1.92 -10.34 -10.70
N ASN A 199 1.66 -10.55 -12.00
CA ASN A 199 0.30 -10.57 -12.57
C ASN A 199 -0.61 -11.65 -11.96
N ILE A 200 -0.07 -12.82 -11.58
CA ILE A 200 -0.88 -13.91 -10.98
C ILE A 200 -1.32 -13.54 -9.56
N TRP A 201 -0.50 -12.80 -8.81
CA TRP A 201 -0.84 -12.35 -7.46
C TRP A 201 -1.93 -11.27 -7.45
N VAL A 202 -1.97 -10.43 -8.48
CA VAL A 202 -3.04 -9.43 -8.69
C VAL A 202 -4.37 -10.16 -8.93
N ILE A 203 -4.36 -11.18 -9.79
CA ILE A 203 -5.55 -12.00 -10.08
C ILE A 203 -6.01 -12.75 -8.81
N ILE A 204 -5.10 -13.37 -8.05
CA ILE A 204 -5.44 -14.07 -6.80
C ILE A 204 -6.04 -13.10 -5.76
N LYS A 205 -5.48 -11.88 -5.62
CA LYS A 205 -6.06 -10.85 -4.72
C LYS A 205 -7.44 -10.40 -5.18
N GLN A 206 -7.64 -10.23 -6.49
CA GLN A 206 -8.92 -9.78 -7.06
C GLN A 206 -10.00 -10.85 -6.89
N VAL A 207 -9.67 -12.12 -7.13
CA VAL A 207 -10.57 -13.27 -6.92
C VAL A 207 -10.89 -13.45 -5.43
N SER A 208 -9.91 -13.34 -4.53
CA SER A 208 -10.19 -13.37 -3.07
C SER A 208 -11.09 -12.22 -2.62
N LYS A 209 -10.91 -11.00 -3.17
CA LYS A 209 -11.81 -9.87 -2.90
C LYS A 209 -13.22 -10.13 -3.43
N MET A 210 -13.38 -10.69 -4.62
CA MET A 210 -14.68 -11.07 -5.18
C MET A 210 -15.38 -12.14 -4.34
N ILE A 211 -14.65 -13.18 -3.90
CA ILE A 211 -15.22 -14.25 -3.06
C ILE A 211 -15.67 -13.69 -1.70
N MET A 212 -14.85 -12.85 -1.06
CA MET A 212 -15.23 -12.22 0.22
C MET A 212 -16.39 -11.23 0.07
N SER A 213 -16.46 -10.50 -1.06
CA SER A 213 -17.59 -9.62 -1.40
C SER A 213 -18.87 -10.43 -1.62
N ALA A 214 -18.81 -11.52 -2.39
CA ALA A 214 -19.93 -12.42 -2.64
C ALA A 214 -20.42 -13.10 -1.36
N GLN A 215 -19.51 -13.52 -0.46
CA GLN A 215 -19.87 -14.06 0.85
C GLN A 215 -20.52 -13.00 1.75
N SER A 216 -20.05 -11.74 1.73
CA SER A 216 -20.72 -10.63 2.40
C SER A 216 -22.13 -10.36 1.84
N TYR A 217 -22.30 -10.39 0.52
CA TYR A 217 -23.60 -10.22 -0.13
C TYR A 217 -24.58 -11.35 0.19
N ILE A 218 -24.11 -12.60 0.22
CA ILE A 218 -24.93 -13.76 0.61
C ILE A 218 -25.32 -13.67 2.09
N CYS A 219 -24.42 -13.21 2.96
CA CYS A 219 -24.72 -13.00 4.39
C CYS A 219 -25.73 -11.86 4.60
N ALA A 220 -25.55 -10.73 3.91
CA ALA A 220 -26.46 -9.58 3.97
C ALA A 220 -27.85 -9.92 3.43
N ARG A 221 -27.93 -10.68 2.33
CA ARG A 221 -29.21 -11.14 1.75
C ARG A 221 -29.94 -12.12 2.66
N LYS A 222 -29.23 -13.03 3.33
CA LYS A 222 -29.83 -13.90 4.37
C LYS A 222 -30.35 -13.10 5.56
N TYR A 223 -29.65 -12.04 5.97
CA TYR A 223 -30.06 -11.18 7.07
C TYR A 223 -31.32 -10.36 6.71
N LEU A 224 -31.39 -9.81 5.50
CA LEU A 224 -32.57 -9.09 5.00
C LEU A 224 -33.78 -10.01 4.83
N LEU A 225 -33.62 -11.20 4.24
CA LEU A 225 -34.69 -12.21 4.18
C LEU A 225 -35.16 -12.62 5.58
N SER A 226 -34.25 -12.74 6.55
CA SER A 226 -34.61 -13.02 7.93
C SER A 226 -35.37 -11.87 8.60
N GLN A 227 -35.11 -10.61 8.25
CA GLN A 227 -35.84 -9.45 8.78
C GLN A 227 -37.21 -9.27 8.11
N ASP A 228 -37.33 -9.56 6.81
CA ASP A 228 -38.61 -9.53 6.09
C ASP A 228 -39.54 -10.66 6.57
N ILE A 229 -39.01 -11.84 6.87
CA ILE A 229 -39.77 -12.93 7.51
C ILE A 229 -40.25 -12.50 8.91
N LEU A 230 -39.40 -11.83 9.71
CA LEU A 230 -39.80 -11.37 11.05
C LEU A 230 -40.82 -10.22 11.01
N ARG A 231 -40.78 -9.35 9.99
CA ARG A 231 -41.81 -8.30 9.77
C ARG A 231 -43.15 -8.88 9.35
N ASN A 232 -43.17 -9.85 8.43
CA ASN A 232 -44.41 -10.48 7.95
C ASN A 232 -45.09 -11.38 8.98
N VAL A 233 -44.34 -11.90 9.97
CA VAL A 233 -44.90 -12.63 11.11
C VAL A 233 -45.48 -11.68 12.16
N GLY A 234 -44.93 -10.46 12.31
CA GLY A 234 -45.42 -9.45 13.26
C GLY A 234 -46.75 -8.80 12.86
N GLU A 235 -47.05 -8.68 11.57
CA GLU A 235 -48.33 -8.11 11.09
C GLU A 235 -49.51 -9.11 11.14
N ASN A 236 -49.25 -10.41 11.30
CA ASN A 236 -50.28 -11.44 11.41
C ASN A 236 -50.63 -11.82 12.87
N VAL A 237 -50.10 -11.09 13.86
CA VAL A 237 -50.44 -11.26 15.29
C VAL A 237 -50.95 -9.92 15.82
N SER A 238 -52.14 -9.54 15.37
CA SER A 238 -52.98 -8.51 15.99
C SER A 238 -54.45 -8.88 15.77
N ILE A 239 -54.88 -9.94 16.46
CA ILE A 239 -56.27 -10.24 16.86
C ILE A 239 -56.18 -10.84 18.27
#